data_AF-A0A7F5RA12-F1
#
_entry.id   AF-A0A7F5RA12-F1
#
_cell.length_a   1.000
_cell.length_b   1.000
_cell.length_c   1.000
_cell.angle_alpha   90.00
_cell.angle_beta   90.00
_cell.angle_gamma   90.00
#
_symmetry.space_group_name_H-M   'P 1'
#
loop_
_entity.id
_entity.type
_entity.pdbx_description
1 polymer ?
#
loop_
_entity_poly.entity_id
_entity_poly.type
_entity_poly.pdbx_seq_one_letter_code
_entity_poly.pdbx_strand_id
1 'polypeptide(L)'
;MDSDITLMLSTATENGKRHLRLCNTDNTSGYSIIKKKETAQIALDTSYAVYKETTEPITIEKAHIEFPTSFFAQFWILLKRMMLIRSRSHTALKVQLVHHILSGLLVGSIFYKVGQNGSLAISNFFFCLCEIVFFMYTHTMTSVLMFPTEVQIVKREYFNRWYSLKAYYAAVIIRNLPLVVSENEKLYWPLRLLLN
;
A
#
# COMPACT_ATOMS: atom_id res chain seq x y z
N MET A 1 0.74 -10.32 29.66
CA MET A 1 2.16 -10.19 29.23
C MET A 1 2.30 -9.40 27.93
N ASP A 2 1.50 -9.65 26.89
CA ASP A 2 1.55 -8.85 25.64
C ASP A 2 1.01 -7.41 25.77
N SER A 3 0.09 -7.15 26.70
CA SER A 3 -0.49 -5.82 26.91
C SER A 3 0.52 -4.79 27.42
N ASP A 4 1.40 -5.19 28.34
CA ASP A 4 2.38 -4.29 28.98
C ASP A 4 3.51 -3.93 28.03
N ILE A 5 3.94 -4.87 27.18
CA ILE A 5 4.96 -4.62 26.15
C ILE A 5 4.40 -3.67 25.07
N THR A 6 3.14 -3.87 24.67
CA THR A 6 2.46 -2.99 23.71
C THR A 6 2.29 -1.58 24.26
N LEU A 7 1.96 -1.46 25.55
CA LEU A 7 1.87 -0.17 26.26
C LEU A 7 3.25 0.51 26.37
N MET A 8 4.31 -0.24 26.71
CA MET A 8 5.67 0.28 26.81
C MET A 8 6.20 0.78 25.46
N LEU A 9 5.97 0.03 24.38
CA LEU A 9 6.39 0.42 23.02
C LEU A 9 5.59 1.63 22.52
N SER A 10 4.29 1.71 22.82
CA SER A 10 3.44 2.88 22.52
C SER A 10 3.87 4.12 23.30
N THR A 11 4.41 3.95 24.51
CA THR A 11 4.88 5.06 25.36
C THR A 11 6.28 5.51 24.95
N ALA A 12 7.18 4.58 24.62
CA ALA A 12 8.56 4.84 24.19
C ALA A 12 8.66 5.45 22.79
N THR A 13 7.70 5.17 21.90
CA THR A 13 7.62 5.79 20.56
C THR A 13 6.96 7.17 20.58
N GLU A 14 6.58 7.67 21.77
CA GLU A 14 5.83 8.91 21.99
C GLU A 14 4.62 9.08 21.05
N ASN A 15 4.08 8.01 20.46
CA ASN A 15 2.87 8.01 19.64
C ASN A 15 2.74 9.20 18.65
N GLY A 16 3.84 9.66 18.05
CA GLY A 16 3.84 10.82 17.14
C GLY A 16 3.50 12.16 17.78
N LYS A 17 3.68 12.30 19.10
CA LYS A 17 3.50 13.57 19.82
C LYS A 17 4.57 14.54 19.36
N ARG A 18 4.17 15.50 18.52
CA ARG A 18 5.00 16.60 18.05
C ARG A 18 5.52 17.42 19.23
N HIS A 19 6.79 17.28 19.59
CA HIS A 19 7.51 18.42 20.15
C HIS A 19 7.86 19.35 18.98
N LEU A 20 6.87 20.13 18.53
CA LEU A 20 7.16 21.34 17.79
C LEU A 20 7.93 22.23 18.76
N ARG A 21 9.28 22.17 18.70
CA ARG A 21 10.08 23.30 19.14
C ARG A 21 9.79 24.43 18.16
N LEU A 22 8.70 25.15 18.43
CA LEU A 22 8.60 26.53 18.01
C LEU A 22 9.74 27.22 18.75
N CYS A 23 10.84 27.46 18.06
CA CYS A 23 11.71 28.54 18.49
C CYS A 23 10.89 29.80 18.29
N ASN A 24 10.22 30.27 19.34
CA ASN A 24 10.01 31.68 19.45
C ASN A 24 10.00 32.13 20.90
N THR A 25 10.69 33.24 21.06
CA THR A 25 10.87 34.07 22.22
C THR A 25 9.53 34.44 22.87
N ASP A 26 9.61 34.65 24.18
CA ASP A 26 8.74 35.51 25.01
C ASP A 26 7.49 34.89 25.68
N ASN A 27 7.66 34.68 26.99
CA ASN A 27 6.80 35.09 28.10
C ASN A 27 5.31 34.68 28.19
N THR A 28 5.06 33.80 29.17
CA THR A 28 4.08 33.94 30.27
C THR A 28 2.61 33.52 30.07
N SER A 29 2.24 32.49 30.86
CA SER A 29 0.94 32.19 31.49
C SER A 29 -0.23 31.68 30.64
N GLY A 30 -0.72 30.45 30.95
CA GLY A 30 -2.00 29.97 30.42
C GLY A 30 -2.23 28.45 30.36
N TYR A 31 -1.74 27.64 31.30
CA TYR A 31 -1.90 26.17 31.27
C TYR A 31 -2.99 25.68 32.24
N SER A 32 -4.27 25.73 31.86
CA SER A 32 -5.31 24.93 32.55
C SER A 32 -6.64 24.70 31.82
N ILE A 33 -6.95 25.36 30.69
CA ILE A 33 -8.31 25.30 30.09
C ILE A 33 -8.31 24.70 28.67
N ILE A 34 -7.72 23.52 28.44
CA ILE A 34 -8.01 22.76 27.21
C ILE A 34 -8.03 21.25 27.52
N LYS A 35 -8.95 20.83 28.38
CA LYS A 35 -9.41 19.44 28.43
C LYS A 35 -10.86 19.39 27.97
N LYS A 36 -11.11 18.54 26.97
CA LYS A 36 -12.35 17.74 26.79
C LYS A 36 -13.40 18.17 25.74
N LYS A 37 -13.08 18.91 24.67
CA LYS A 37 -14.10 19.15 23.63
C LYS A 37 -13.56 19.30 22.20
N GLU A 38 -12.70 18.40 21.68
CA GLU A 38 -12.12 18.70 20.37
C GLU A 38 -11.50 17.58 19.52
N THR A 39 -11.83 16.30 19.70
CA THR A 39 -11.20 15.25 18.87
C THR A 39 -11.64 15.28 17.40
N ALA A 40 -12.87 15.72 17.10
CA ALA A 40 -13.38 15.83 15.73
C ALA A 40 -12.90 17.12 15.03
N GLN A 41 -12.84 18.23 15.76
CA GLN A 41 -12.43 19.53 15.22
C GLN A 41 -10.91 19.58 14.99
N ILE A 42 -10.10 18.99 15.89
CA ILE A 42 -8.65 18.82 15.67
C ILE A 42 -8.36 17.99 14.41
N ALA A 43 -9.16 16.96 14.11
CA ALA A 43 -8.98 16.14 12.90
C ALA A 43 -9.30 16.94 11.61
N LEU A 44 -10.31 17.80 11.67
CA LEU A 44 -10.73 18.64 10.56
C LEU A 44 -9.71 19.77 10.32
N ASP A 45 -9.23 20.41 11.38
CA ASP A 45 -8.20 21.44 11.33
C ASP A 45 -6.84 20.87 10.88
N THR A 46 -6.52 19.63 11.29
CA THR A 46 -5.32 18.92 10.82
C THR A 46 -5.43 18.60 9.32
N SER A 47 -6.61 18.24 8.83
CA SER A 47 -6.84 18.02 7.40
C SER A 47 -6.78 19.33 6.59
N TYR A 48 -7.28 20.43 7.15
CA TYR A 48 -7.27 21.76 6.53
C TYR A 48 -5.86 22.37 6.49
N ALA A 49 -5.04 22.16 7.52
CA ALA A 49 -3.66 22.62 7.58
C ALA A 49 -2.77 21.91 6.54
N VAL A 50 -2.96 20.60 6.33
CA VAL A 50 -2.23 19.81 5.32
C VAL A 50 -2.63 20.23 3.90
N TYR A 51 -3.90 20.57 3.66
CA TYR A 51 -4.35 21.04 2.35
C TYR A 51 -3.82 22.45 2.02
N LYS A 52 -3.78 23.34 3.04
CA LYS A 52 -3.28 24.70 2.90
C LYS A 52 -1.77 24.74 2.58
N GLU A 53 -1.00 23.80 3.12
CA GLU A 53 0.44 23.63 2.83
C GLU A 53 0.73 23.20 1.38
N THR A 54 -0.26 22.68 0.65
CA THR A 54 -0.09 22.19 -0.72
C THR A 54 -0.45 23.23 -1.80
N THR A 55 -1.18 24.29 -1.44
CA THR A 55 -1.81 25.20 -2.40
C THR A 55 -1.04 26.52 -2.60
N GLU A 56 -0.19 26.91 -1.65
CA GLU A 56 0.69 28.06 -1.82
C GLU A 56 2.00 27.62 -2.50
N PRO A 57 2.51 28.35 -3.51
CA PRO A 57 3.79 28.01 -4.12
C PRO A 57 4.88 28.19 -3.06
N ILE A 58 5.30 27.07 -2.48
CA ILE A 58 6.36 26.99 -1.48
C ILE A 58 7.60 27.63 -2.10
N THR A 59 7.91 28.87 -1.73
CA THR A 59 9.26 29.41 -1.83
C THR A 59 10.15 28.42 -1.11
N ILE A 60 11.00 27.74 -1.88
CA ILE A 60 11.83 26.63 -1.44
C ILE A 60 12.93 27.18 -0.53
N GLU A 61 12.57 27.60 0.68
CA GLU A 61 13.47 27.47 1.80
C GLU A 61 13.30 26.03 2.28
N LYS A 62 14.30 25.21 1.95
CA LYS A 62 14.37 23.79 2.33
C LYS A 62 14.35 23.73 3.85
N ALA A 63 13.16 23.69 4.46
CA ALA A 63 13.00 23.19 5.81
C ALA A 63 13.59 21.78 5.79
N HIS A 64 14.83 21.65 6.25
CA HIS A 64 15.55 20.39 6.28
C HIS A 64 14.74 19.48 7.21
N ILE A 65 13.94 18.60 6.61
CA ILE A 65 13.23 17.56 7.34
C ILE A 65 14.32 16.61 7.83
N GLU A 66 14.81 16.86 9.04
CA GLU A 66 15.88 16.11 9.66
C GLU A 66 15.32 14.74 10.04
N PHE A 67 15.63 13.73 9.23
CA PHE A 67 15.37 12.35 9.56
C PHE A 67 16.61 11.78 10.28
N PRO A 68 16.42 10.92 11.29
CA PRO A 68 17.53 10.40 12.10
C PRO A 68 18.51 9.51 11.31
N THR A 69 18.15 9.06 10.11
CA THR A 69 18.96 8.14 9.30
C THR A 69 19.08 8.61 7.85
N SER A 70 20.17 8.24 7.19
CA SER A 70 20.39 8.56 5.77
C SER A 70 19.32 7.98 4.85
N PHE A 71 19.06 8.62 3.72
CA PHE A 71 18.06 8.21 2.73
C PHE A 71 18.22 6.75 2.29
N PHE A 72 19.46 6.31 2.07
CA PHE A 72 19.76 4.95 1.62
C PHE A 72 19.48 3.89 2.69
N ALA A 73 19.79 4.20 3.96
CA ALA A 73 19.46 3.31 5.07
C ALA A 73 17.95 3.15 5.24
N GLN A 74 17.20 4.25 5.15
CA GLN A 74 15.73 4.24 5.17
C GLN A 74 15.16 3.36 4.05
N PHE A 75 15.65 3.59 2.83
CA PHE A 75 15.24 2.85 1.65
C PHE A 75 15.47 1.34 1.81
N TRP A 76 16.66 0.92 2.26
CA TRP A 76 16.99 -0.51 2.40
C TRP A 76 16.14 -1.20 3.47
N ILE A 77 15.92 -0.54 4.61
CA ILE A 77 15.06 -1.05 5.70
C ILE A 77 13.63 -1.22 5.21
N LEU A 78 13.09 -0.20 4.52
CA LEU A 78 11.75 -0.23 3.94
C LEU A 78 11.60 -1.34 2.91
N LEU A 79 12.57 -1.49 2.02
CA LEU A 79 12.58 -2.53 0.99
C LEU A 79 12.57 -3.92 1.63
N LYS A 80 13.47 -4.18 2.59
CA LYS A 80 13.53 -5.47 3.31
C LYS A 80 12.21 -5.75 4.03
N ARG A 81 11.64 -4.75 4.72
CA ARG A 81 10.33 -4.86 5.39
C ARG A 81 9.23 -5.24 4.40
N MET A 82 9.14 -4.54 3.28
CA MET A 82 8.14 -4.79 2.24
C MET A 82 8.29 -6.18 1.61
N MET A 83 9.52 -6.61 1.34
CA MET A 83 9.81 -7.93 0.78
C MET A 83 9.44 -9.05 1.76
N LEU A 84 9.73 -8.88 3.06
CA LEU A 84 9.36 -9.84 4.09
C LEU A 84 7.85 -9.93 4.29
N ILE A 85 7.15 -8.79 4.35
CA ILE A 85 5.68 -8.77 4.46
C ILE A 85 5.03 -9.46 3.25
N ARG A 86 5.53 -9.18 2.05
CA ARG A 86 5.08 -9.82 0.80
C ARG A 86 5.36 -11.32 0.78
N SER A 87 6.53 -11.75 1.27
CA SER A 87 6.92 -13.17 1.28
C SER A 87 6.15 -13.97 2.33
N ARG A 88 5.83 -13.37 3.49
CA ARG A 88 5.15 -14.04 4.61
C ARG A 88 3.63 -14.13 4.43
N SER A 89 3.03 -13.33 3.54
CA SER A 89 1.58 -13.32 3.31
C SER A 89 1.10 -14.49 2.45
N HIS A 90 1.36 -15.73 2.88
CA HIS A 90 0.78 -16.94 2.26
C HIS A 90 -0.75 -16.90 2.23
N THR A 91 -1.39 -16.15 3.12
CA THR A 91 -2.85 -15.98 3.16
C THR A 91 -3.39 -15.39 1.86
N ALA A 92 -2.74 -14.37 1.30
CA ALA A 92 -3.18 -13.75 0.04
C ALA A 92 -3.08 -14.73 -1.12
N LEU A 93 -1.98 -15.49 -1.19
CA LEU A 93 -1.78 -16.53 -2.19
C LEU A 93 -2.77 -17.68 -2.04
N LYS A 94 -3.08 -18.11 -0.80
CA LYS A 94 -4.08 -19.15 -0.51
C LYS A 94 -5.49 -18.72 -0.92
N VAL A 95 -5.89 -17.49 -0.60
CA VAL A 95 -7.21 -16.95 -1.00
C VAL A 95 -7.32 -16.90 -2.52
N GLN A 96 -6.29 -16.43 -3.21
CA GLN A 96 -6.27 -16.43 -4.67
C GLN A 96 -6.33 -17.86 -5.22
N LEU A 97 -5.52 -18.79 -4.71
CA LEU A 97 -5.51 -20.19 -5.18
C LEU A 97 -6.87 -20.87 -5.00
N VAL A 98 -7.50 -20.73 -3.82
CA VAL A 98 -8.83 -21.27 -3.56
C VAL A 98 -9.88 -20.64 -4.49
N HIS A 99 -9.82 -19.32 -4.68
CA HIS A 99 -10.74 -18.62 -5.57
C HIS A 99 -10.63 -19.11 -7.03
N HIS A 100 -9.42 -19.29 -7.54
CA HIS A 100 -9.21 -19.75 -8.92
C HIS A 100 -9.61 -21.22 -9.10
N ILE A 101 -9.38 -22.07 -8.10
CA ILE A 101 -9.86 -23.46 -8.14
C ILE A 101 -11.39 -23.49 -8.12
N LEU A 102 -12.02 -22.68 -7.26
CA LEU A 102 -13.47 -22.61 -7.15
C LEU A 102 -14.11 -22.00 -8.41
N SER A 103 -13.53 -20.94 -8.98
CA SER A 103 -14.01 -20.33 -10.21
C SER A 103 -13.90 -21.30 -11.37
N GLY A 104 -12.72 -21.93 -11.57
CA GLY A 104 -12.52 -22.93 -12.61
C GLY A 104 -13.44 -24.14 -12.49
N LEU A 105 -13.73 -24.58 -11.26
CA LEU A 105 -14.64 -25.70 -11.01
C LEU A 105 -16.11 -25.33 -11.28
N LEU A 106 -16.57 -24.17 -10.80
CA LEU A 106 -17.93 -23.68 -11.06
C LEU A 106 -18.17 -23.47 -12.56
N VAL A 107 -17.27 -22.75 -13.20
CA VAL A 107 -17.35 -22.37 -14.60
C VAL A 107 -17.19 -23.60 -15.50
N GLY A 108 -16.25 -24.49 -15.17
CA GLY A 108 -16.12 -25.80 -15.85
C GLY A 108 -17.34 -26.72 -15.68
N SER A 109 -18.04 -26.66 -14.53
CA SER A 109 -19.24 -27.48 -14.30
C SER A 109 -20.46 -27.01 -15.12
N ILE A 110 -20.63 -25.70 -15.29
CA ILE A 110 -21.76 -25.11 -16.03
C ILE A 110 -21.69 -25.47 -17.52
N PHE A 111 -20.48 -25.58 -18.09
CA PHE A 111 -20.26 -25.88 -19.51
C PHE A 111 -19.86 -27.34 -19.76
N TYR A 112 -20.13 -28.22 -18.79
CA TYR A 112 -19.87 -29.65 -18.93
C TYR A 112 -20.63 -30.22 -20.15
N LYS A 113 -19.88 -30.85 -21.07
CA LYS A 113 -20.33 -31.41 -22.38
C LYS A 113 -20.65 -30.41 -23.51
N VAL A 114 -20.61 -29.10 -23.27
CA VAL A 114 -20.84 -28.09 -24.35
C VAL A 114 -19.69 -28.10 -25.37
N GLY A 115 -18.47 -28.40 -24.93
CA GLY A 115 -17.28 -28.47 -25.78
C GLY A 115 -17.25 -29.61 -26.80
N GLN A 116 -18.18 -30.58 -26.72
CA GLN A 116 -18.15 -31.78 -27.57
C GLN A 116 -18.86 -31.59 -28.91
N ASN A 117 -19.65 -30.50 -29.06
CA ASN A 117 -20.37 -30.16 -30.27
C ASN A 117 -19.78 -28.89 -30.90
N GLY A 118 -19.14 -29.03 -32.06
CA GLY A 118 -18.53 -27.91 -32.80
C GLY A 118 -19.53 -26.83 -33.26
N SER A 119 -20.83 -27.12 -33.27
CA SER A 119 -21.87 -26.13 -33.57
C SER A 119 -22.02 -25.04 -32.49
N LEU A 120 -21.50 -25.28 -31.28
CA LEU A 120 -21.57 -24.35 -30.14
C LEU A 120 -20.26 -23.57 -29.92
N ALA A 121 -19.39 -23.49 -30.93
CA ALA A 121 -18.09 -22.79 -30.84
C ALA A 121 -18.23 -21.33 -30.37
N ILE A 122 -19.30 -20.63 -30.78
CA ILE A 122 -19.57 -19.26 -30.33
C ILE A 122 -19.85 -19.18 -28.81
N SER A 123 -20.48 -20.21 -28.23
CA SER A 123 -20.75 -20.27 -26.79
C SER A 123 -19.47 -20.51 -25.98
N ASN A 124 -18.55 -21.32 -26.52
CA ASN A 124 -17.22 -21.51 -25.93
C ASN A 124 -16.37 -20.23 -25.99
N PHE A 125 -16.56 -19.40 -27.02
CA PHE A 125 -15.89 -18.11 -27.11
C PHE A 125 -16.37 -17.13 -26.03
N PHE A 126 -17.70 -17.00 -25.85
CA PHE A 126 -18.25 -16.17 -24.78
C PHE A 126 -17.88 -16.67 -23.39
N PHE A 127 -17.78 -17.99 -23.20
CA PHE A 127 -17.26 -18.59 -21.98
C PHE A 127 -15.85 -18.11 -21.64
N CYS A 128 -14.91 -18.21 -22.58
CA CYS A 128 -13.53 -17.75 -22.37
C CYS A 128 -13.47 -16.24 -22.09
N LEU A 129 -14.27 -15.44 -22.80
CA LEU A 129 -14.33 -14.00 -22.56
C LEU A 129 -14.85 -13.65 -21.16
N CYS A 130 -15.93 -14.27 -20.72
CA CYS A 130 -16.49 -14.06 -19.39
C CYS A 130 -15.47 -14.39 -18.29
N GLU A 131 -14.74 -15.49 -18.43
CA GLU A 131 -13.75 -15.92 -17.44
C GLU A 131 -12.54 -14.97 -17.37
N ILE A 132 -12.04 -14.50 -18.51
CA ILE A 132 -10.94 -13.52 -18.56
C ILE A 132 -11.37 -12.20 -17.87
N VAL A 133 -12.58 -11.70 -18.16
CA VAL A 133 -13.10 -10.47 -17.55
C VAL A 133 -13.28 -10.66 -16.04
N PHE A 134 -13.76 -11.82 -15.60
CA PHE A 134 -13.91 -12.15 -14.19
C PHE A 134 -12.56 -12.21 -13.44
N PHE A 135 -11.52 -12.79 -14.05
CA PHE A 135 -10.18 -12.81 -13.47
C PHE A 135 -9.59 -11.40 -13.34
N MET A 136 -9.70 -10.59 -14.39
CA MET A 136 -9.22 -9.21 -14.36
C MET A 136 -9.95 -8.39 -13.28
N TYR A 137 -11.27 -8.56 -13.16
CA TYR A 137 -12.07 -7.93 -12.12
C TYR A 137 -11.60 -8.34 -10.71
N THR A 138 -11.42 -9.63 -10.46
CA THR A 138 -10.98 -10.16 -9.14
C THR A 138 -9.59 -9.63 -8.75
N HIS A 139 -8.64 -9.64 -9.68
CA HIS A 139 -7.28 -9.13 -9.45
C HIS A 139 -7.29 -7.63 -9.10
N THR A 140 -8.09 -6.86 -9.83
CA THR A 140 -8.21 -5.42 -9.63
C THR A 140 -8.91 -5.11 -8.31
N MET A 141 -10.02 -5.78 -8.01
CA MET A 141 -10.78 -5.63 -6.76
C MET A 141 -9.91 -5.91 -5.52
N THR A 142 -9.08 -6.95 -5.57
CA THR A 142 -8.15 -7.28 -4.48
C THR A 142 -7.16 -6.15 -4.22
N SER A 143 -6.63 -5.51 -5.27
CA SER A 143 -5.70 -4.39 -5.15
C SER A 143 -6.36 -3.13 -4.59
N VAL A 144 -7.59 -2.85 -5.03
CA VAL A 144 -8.38 -1.69 -4.58
C VAL A 144 -8.72 -1.77 -3.10
N LEU A 145 -9.06 -2.97 -2.59
CA LEU A 145 -9.39 -3.17 -1.18
C LEU A 145 -8.18 -3.05 -0.24
N MET A 146 -6.98 -3.37 -0.72
CA MET A 146 -5.75 -3.29 0.08
C MET A 146 -5.20 -1.86 0.18
N PHE A 147 -5.42 -1.05 -0.86
CA PHE A 147 -4.97 0.32 -0.93
C PHE A 147 -5.34 1.22 0.27
N PRO A 148 -6.60 1.29 0.75
CA PRO A 148 -6.95 2.16 1.87
C PRO A 148 -6.15 1.81 3.14
N THR A 149 -5.95 0.52 3.40
CA THR A 149 -5.16 0.06 4.56
C THR A 149 -3.71 0.49 4.46
N GLU A 150 -3.09 0.35 3.29
CA GLU A 150 -1.70 0.78 3.06
C GLU A 150 -1.54 2.29 3.25
N VAL A 151 -2.46 3.10 2.70
CA VAL A 151 -2.42 4.56 2.80
C VAL A 151 -2.56 5.04 4.25
N GLN A 152 -3.42 4.41 5.06
CA GLN A 152 -3.57 4.77 6.48
C GLN A 152 -2.28 4.53 7.26
N ILE A 153 -1.55 3.45 6.96
CA ILE A 153 -0.28 3.14 7.62
C ILE A 153 0.78 4.16 7.23
N VAL A 154 0.94 4.43 5.92
CA VAL A 154 1.94 5.40 5.42
C VAL A 154 1.68 6.78 5.99
N LYS A 155 0.41 7.21 6.05
CA LYS A 155 0.02 8.49 6.65
C LYS A 155 0.52 8.59 8.09
N ARG A 156 0.29 7.57 8.91
CA ARG A 156 0.74 7.53 10.32
C ARG A 156 2.26 7.52 10.43
N GLU A 157 2.96 6.72 9.64
CA GLU A 157 4.43 6.63 9.66
C GLU A 157 5.10 7.93 9.19
N TYR A 158 4.51 8.61 8.20
CA TYR A 158 4.97 9.90 7.72
C TYR A 158 4.77 11.01 8.76
N PHE A 159 3.60 11.07 9.42
CA PHE A 159 3.37 12.01 10.52
C PHE A 159 4.33 11.78 11.70
N ASN A 160 4.73 10.52 11.94
CA ASN A 160 5.72 10.17 12.95
C ASN A 160 7.18 10.36 12.49
N ARG A 161 7.40 10.89 11.28
CA ARG A 161 8.73 11.15 10.69
C ARG A 161 9.68 9.94 10.74
N TRP A 162 9.16 8.72 10.65
CA TRP A 162 10.00 7.51 10.65
C TRP A 162 10.86 7.41 9.38
N TYR A 163 10.30 7.79 8.23
CA TYR A 163 10.99 7.76 6.94
C TYR A 163 10.50 8.87 6.01
N SER A 164 11.33 9.24 5.03
CA SER A 164 10.95 10.15 3.95
C SER A 164 9.96 9.48 2.99
N LEU A 165 8.95 10.25 2.56
CA LEU A 165 8.00 9.81 1.55
C LEU A 165 8.69 9.45 0.21
N LYS A 166 9.81 10.11 -0.11
CA LYS A 166 10.62 9.81 -1.31
C LYS A 166 11.26 8.42 -1.22
N ALA A 167 11.77 8.05 -0.05
CA ALA A 167 12.39 6.75 0.19
C ALA A 167 11.34 5.62 0.14
N TYR A 168 10.13 5.89 0.66
CA TYR A 168 8.99 4.99 0.59
C TYR A 168 8.59 4.66 -0.86
N TYR A 169 8.32 5.68 -1.69
CA TYR A 169 7.91 5.44 -3.07
C TYR A 169 9.01 4.76 -3.91
N ALA A 170 10.28 5.12 -3.69
CA ALA A 170 11.39 4.41 -4.31
C ALA A 170 11.41 2.91 -3.93
N ALA A 171 11.20 2.59 -2.65
CA ALA A 171 11.14 1.20 -2.19
C ALA A 171 9.95 0.44 -2.79
N VAL A 172 8.78 1.08 -2.92
CA VAL A 172 7.60 0.48 -3.58
C VAL A 172 7.87 0.13 -5.03
N ILE A 173 8.50 1.04 -5.78
CA ILE A 173 8.86 0.81 -7.19
C ILE A 173 9.81 -0.38 -7.30
N ILE A 174 10.89 -0.39 -6.51
CA ILE A 174 11.91 -1.45 -6.57
C ILE A 174 11.36 -2.79 -6.10
N ARG A 175 10.47 -2.82 -5.13
CA ARG A 175 9.74 -4.03 -4.71
C ARG A 175 8.92 -4.65 -5.85
N ASN A 176 8.35 -3.83 -6.73
CA ASN A 176 7.50 -4.31 -7.83
C ASN A 176 8.30 -4.70 -9.07
N LEU A 177 9.52 -4.20 -9.22
CA LEU A 177 10.37 -4.37 -10.40
C LEU A 177 10.70 -5.84 -10.75
N PRO A 178 11.06 -6.73 -9.78
CA PRO A 178 11.36 -8.13 -10.08
C PRO A 178 10.19 -8.88 -10.72
N LEU A 179 8.96 -8.55 -10.30
CA LEU A 179 7.76 -9.17 -10.86
C LEU A 179 7.59 -8.77 -12.32
N VAL A 180 7.65 -7.46 -12.61
CA VAL A 180 7.52 -6.91 -13.96
C VAL A 180 8.61 -7.45 -14.89
N VAL A 181 9.87 -7.48 -14.46
CA VAL A 181 10.97 -8.00 -15.29
C VAL A 181 10.79 -9.49 -15.58
N SER A 182 10.38 -10.28 -14.58
CA SER A 182 10.17 -11.73 -14.76
C SER A 182 9.01 -12.08 -15.70
N GLU A 183 7.98 -11.22 -15.77
CA GLU A 183 6.84 -11.41 -16.67
C GLU A 183 7.17 -11.02 -18.10
N ASN A 184 7.86 -9.89 -18.25
CA ASN A 184 8.40 -9.47 -19.53
C ASN A 184 9.28 -10.60 -20.10
N GLU A 185 10.18 -11.20 -19.31
CA GLU A 185 11.11 -12.24 -19.78
C GLU A 185 10.44 -13.47 -20.40
N LYS A 186 9.29 -13.85 -19.87
CA LYS A 186 8.51 -14.98 -20.37
C LYS A 186 7.79 -14.68 -21.68
N LEU A 187 7.47 -13.41 -21.95
CA LEU A 187 6.68 -13.01 -23.12
C LEU A 187 7.51 -12.98 -24.41
N TYR A 188 8.79 -12.63 -24.35
CA TYR A 188 9.67 -12.55 -25.53
C TYR A 188 10.47 -13.82 -25.82
N TRP A 189 10.60 -14.73 -24.85
CA TRP A 189 11.17 -16.07 -25.06
C TRP A 189 10.62 -16.82 -26.29
N PRO A 190 9.29 -16.95 -26.48
CA PRO A 190 8.75 -17.73 -27.60
C PRO A 190 8.89 -16.98 -28.93
N LEU A 191 8.86 -15.64 -28.92
CA LEU A 191 9.09 -14.82 -30.12
C LEU A 191 10.55 -14.88 -30.58
N ARG A 192 11.51 -14.98 -29.66
CA ARG A 192 12.94 -15.09 -29.96
C ARG A 192 13.32 -16.44 -30.58
N LEU A 193 12.55 -17.49 -30.29
CA LEU A 193 12.68 -18.83 -30.89
C LEU A 193 12.05 -18.96 -32.27
N LEU A 194 11.15 -18.05 -32.67
CA LEU A 194 10.54 -18.02 -33.99
C LEU A 194 11.31 -17.16 -35.00
N LEU A 195 12.28 -16.38 -34.53
CA LEU A 195 13.08 -15.43 -35.32
C LEU A 195 14.53 -15.90 -35.56
N ASN A 196 14.87 -17.13 -35.18
CA ASN A 196 16.20 -17.74 -35.32
C ASN A 196 16.05 -19.21 -35.71
#